data_AF-A0A956UZF2-F1
#
_entry.id   AF-A0A956UZF2-F1
#
_cell.length_a   1.000
_cell.length_b   1.000
_cell.length_c   1.000
_cell.angle_alpha   90.00
_cell.angle_beta   90.00
_cell.angle_gamma   90.00
#
_symmetry.space_group_name_H-M   'P 1'
#
loop_
_entity.id
_entity.type
_entity.pdbx_description
1 polymer ?
#
loop_
_entity_poly.entity_id
_entity_poly.type
_entity_poly.pdbx_seq_one_letter_code
_entity_poly.pdbx_strand_id
1 'polypeptide(L)'
;MSRYSNSRIERAELDALRGEEQIARAIELMRKSIDLDLTRHAIGILGRAESASLHDVLVEKYQWCDEQPHRRDGGAYIRSAIVRAIRPISGPADVSLLLHAMQTYEHDAAWEVCSDLRAAAMMTMNDINPEITADFAVRFMHEPEATLSDEPALSAIRLLASHGNLAPIFGTVSWGHGRTEVVAEGLRNLVELPDELVPILVDQFIENENEQIILGLFDLLLAHQTRDSWANTIEGWFRMTTVMDLYGIIAMQIVASRSDVLIGMLRDIRSEEVDSLRRGLLDQALELA
;
A
#
# COMPACT_ATOMS: atom_id res chain seq x y z
N MET A 1 22.32 -26.29 23.23
CA MET A 1 21.55 -25.02 23.24
C MET A 1 20.84 -24.90 21.90
N SER A 2 19.55 -24.60 21.90
CA SER A 2 18.76 -24.48 20.65
C SER A 2 19.24 -23.28 19.83
N ARG A 3 19.32 -23.40 18.50
CA ARG A 3 19.70 -22.28 17.59
C ARG A 3 18.88 -21.03 17.84
N TYR A 4 17.58 -21.19 18.11
CA TYR A 4 16.66 -20.10 18.47
C TYR A 4 17.07 -19.31 19.72
N SER A 5 17.78 -19.95 20.66
CA SER A 5 18.30 -19.26 21.84
C SER A 5 19.44 -18.32 21.49
N ASN A 6 20.25 -18.65 20.49
CA ASN A 6 21.42 -17.87 20.12
C ASN A 6 21.02 -16.62 19.34
N SER A 7 20.09 -16.75 18.39
CA SER A 7 19.62 -15.62 17.57
C SER A 7 18.93 -14.53 18.40
N ARG A 8 18.22 -14.92 19.48
CA ARG A 8 17.63 -13.96 20.43
C ARG A 8 18.69 -13.20 21.21
N ILE A 9 19.76 -13.89 21.62
CA ILE A 9 20.89 -13.26 22.33
C ILE A 9 21.61 -12.30 21.37
N GLU A 10 21.95 -12.75 20.16
CA GLU A 10 22.63 -11.92 19.16
C GLU A 10 21.79 -10.68 18.76
N ARG A 11 20.46 -10.84 18.67
CA ARG A 11 19.56 -9.72 18.43
C ARG A 11 19.57 -8.72 19.59
N ALA A 12 19.47 -9.21 20.83
CA ALA A 12 19.51 -8.35 22.02
C ALA A 12 20.86 -7.63 22.17
N GLU A 13 21.97 -8.30 21.86
CA GLU A 13 23.31 -7.70 21.81
C GLU A 13 23.39 -6.61 20.75
N LEU A 14 22.90 -6.87 19.54
CA LEU A 14 22.85 -5.87 18.47
C LEU A 14 21.98 -4.66 18.85
N ASP A 15 20.86 -4.89 19.53
CA ASP A 15 19.96 -3.84 20.02
C ASP A 15 20.50 -3.07 21.24
N ALA A 16 21.55 -3.56 21.89
CA ALA A 16 22.24 -2.85 22.97
C ALA A 16 23.29 -1.86 22.44
N LEU A 17 23.87 -2.13 21.26
CA LEU A 17 24.87 -1.28 20.60
C LEU A 17 24.24 -0.01 20.01
N ARG A 18 25.05 1.04 19.81
CA ARG A 18 24.61 2.32 19.20
C ARG A 18 25.63 2.82 18.18
N GLY A 19 25.18 3.67 17.25
CA GLY A 19 26.05 4.36 16.29
C GLY A 19 26.87 3.40 15.43
N GLU A 20 28.14 3.73 15.22
CA GLU A 20 29.06 2.98 14.36
C GLU A 20 29.28 1.53 14.82
N GLU A 21 29.31 1.28 16.13
CA GLU A 21 29.48 -0.09 16.67
C GLU A 21 28.28 -0.98 16.28
N GLN A 22 27.07 -0.42 16.33
CA GLN A 22 25.86 -1.13 15.93
C GLN A 22 25.88 -1.43 14.42
N ILE A 23 26.30 -0.47 13.60
CA ILE A 23 26.42 -0.64 12.15
C ILE A 23 27.46 -1.70 11.82
N ALA A 24 28.65 -1.63 12.44
CA ALA A 24 29.72 -2.61 12.22
C ALA A 24 29.27 -4.03 12.58
N ARG A 25 28.57 -4.20 13.71
CA ARG A 25 28.00 -5.50 14.12
C ARG A 25 26.90 -5.96 13.17
N ALA A 26 26.03 -5.06 12.71
CA ALA A 26 25.00 -5.39 11.72
C ALA A 26 25.60 -5.85 10.38
N ILE A 27 26.67 -5.20 9.89
CA ILE A 27 27.40 -5.64 8.69
C ILE A 27 27.96 -7.05 8.89
N GLU A 28 28.59 -7.31 10.04
CA GLU A 28 29.14 -8.63 10.35
C GLU A 28 28.05 -9.71 10.34
N LEU A 29 26.93 -9.45 11.01
CA LEU A 29 25.81 -10.38 11.08
C LEU A 29 25.18 -10.60 9.70
N MET A 30 25.00 -9.56 8.90
CA MET A 30 24.44 -9.70 7.55
C MET A 30 25.32 -10.58 6.65
N ARG A 31 26.64 -10.45 6.76
CA ARG A 31 27.60 -11.27 5.98
C ARG A 31 27.64 -12.73 6.44
N LYS A 32 27.66 -12.98 7.74
CA LYS A 32 27.94 -14.32 8.29
C LYS A 32 26.70 -15.13 8.64
N SER A 33 25.60 -14.47 8.97
CA SER A 33 24.40 -15.15 9.46
C SER A 33 23.69 -15.90 8.35
N ILE A 34 23.29 -17.13 8.67
CA ILE A 34 22.32 -17.93 7.91
C ILE A 34 20.91 -17.83 8.50
N ASP A 35 20.76 -17.17 9.65
CA ASP A 35 19.48 -16.90 10.28
C ASP A 35 18.85 -15.68 9.59
N LEU A 36 17.72 -15.91 8.92
CA LEU A 36 17.03 -14.90 8.13
C LEU A 36 16.38 -13.82 9.00
N ASP A 37 15.89 -14.16 10.20
CA ASP A 37 15.29 -13.18 11.10
C ASP A 37 16.36 -12.21 11.63
N LEU A 38 17.51 -12.74 12.02
CA LEU A 38 18.65 -11.92 12.46
C LEU A 38 19.19 -11.09 11.29
N THR A 39 19.27 -11.67 10.09
CA THR A 39 19.71 -10.96 8.87
C THR A 39 18.75 -9.81 8.53
N ARG A 40 17.44 -10.04 8.55
CA ARG A 40 16.42 -9.01 8.31
C ARG A 40 16.49 -7.90 9.34
N HIS A 41 16.69 -8.24 10.61
CA HIS A 41 16.84 -7.24 11.68
C HIS A 41 18.11 -6.38 11.48
N ALA A 42 19.23 -7.01 11.10
CA ALA A 42 20.47 -6.29 10.76
C ALA A 42 20.27 -5.35 9.56
N ILE A 43 19.62 -5.80 8.48
CA ILE A 43 19.28 -4.95 7.32
C ILE A 43 18.44 -3.74 7.75
N GLY A 44 17.47 -3.92 8.65
CA GLY A 44 16.67 -2.82 9.18
C GLY A 44 17.49 -1.75 9.92
N ILE A 45 18.56 -2.15 10.60
CA ILE A 45 19.52 -1.20 11.22
C ILE A 45 20.32 -0.48 10.14
N LEU A 46 20.85 -1.22 9.16
CA LEU A 46 21.66 -0.66 8.08
C LEU A 46 20.88 0.34 7.22
N GLY A 47 19.61 0.04 6.90
CA GLY A 47 18.76 0.94 6.12
C GLY A 47 18.50 2.29 6.78
N ARG A 48 18.50 2.37 8.13
CA ARG A 48 18.36 3.64 8.86
C ARG A 48 19.64 4.47 8.91
N ALA A 49 20.79 3.87 8.61
CA ALA A 49 22.06 4.59 8.62
C ALA A 49 22.28 5.41 7.34
N GLU A 50 21.59 5.06 6.25
CA GLU A 50 21.60 5.79 4.96
C GLU A 50 23.02 6.12 4.43
N SER A 51 24.00 5.28 4.77
CA SER A 51 25.38 5.48 4.35
C SER A 51 25.67 4.80 3.02
N ALA A 52 26.17 5.56 2.04
CA ALA A 52 26.59 5.03 0.74
C ALA A 52 27.63 3.90 0.85
N SER A 53 28.43 3.88 1.92
CA SER A 53 29.41 2.81 2.17
C SER A 53 28.78 1.42 2.43
N LEU A 54 27.46 1.37 2.67
CA LEU A 54 26.71 0.14 2.91
C LEU A 54 26.20 -0.51 1.62
N HIS A 55 26.22 0.24 0.51
CA HIS A 55 25.64 -0.17 -0.77
C HIS A 55 26.17 -1.52 -1.26
N ASP A 56 27.49 -1.64 -1.45
CA ASP A 56 28.12 -2.86 -1.93
C ASP A 56 27.80 -4.08 -1.06
N VAL A 57 27.76 -3.89 0.26
CA VAL A 57 27.52 -4.96 1.22
C VAL A 57 26.07 -5.45 1.14
N LEU A 58 25.11 -4.54 0.94
CA LEU A 58 23.71 -4.86 0.73
C LEU A 58 23.50 -5.57 -0.62
N VAL A 59 24.10 -5.07 -1.70
CA VAL A 59 24.02 -5.67 -3.04
C VAL A 59 24.66 -7.06 -3.08
N GLU A 60 25.81 -7.25 -2.43
CA GLU A 60 26.46 -8.57 -2.29
C GLU A 60 25.51 -9.58 -1.61
N LYS A 61 24.82 -9.15 -0.53
CA LYS A 61 23.85 -10.01 0.15
C LYS A 61 22.62 -10.30 -0.71
N TYR A 62 22.15 -9.32 -1.49
CA TYR A 62 21.06 -9.51 -2.44
C TYR A 62 21.42 -10.62 -3.44
N GLN A 63 22.60 -10.51 -4.07
CA GLN A 63 23.09 -11.48 -5.05
C GLN A 63 23.24 -12.87 -4.43
N TRP A 64 23.78 -12.95 -3.21
CA TRP A 64 23.87 -14.22 -2.48
C TRP A 64 22.49 -14.87 -2.25
N CYS A 65 21.45 -14.10 -1.92
CA CYS A 65 20.09 -14.62 -1.82
C CYS A 65 19.56 -15.08 -3.19
N ASP A 66 19.78 -14.27 -4.22
CA ASP A 66 19.30 -14.49 -5.60
C ASP A 66 19.91 -15.73 -6.28
N GLU A 67 21.13 -16.13 -5.88
CA GLU A 67 21.77 -17.36 -6.38
C GLU A 67 21.03 -18.65 -6.00
N GLN A 68 20.34 -18.68 -4.85
CA GLN A 68 19.60 -19.85 -4.36
C GLN A 68 18.32 -19.40 -3.64
N PRO A 69 17.36 -18.81 -4.36
CA PRO A 69 16.26 -18.07 -3.74
C PRO A 69 15.43 -18.94 -2.81
N HIS A 70 15.01 -20.13 -3.23
CA HIS A 70 14.21 -21.03 -2.39
C HIS A 70 14.92 -21.51 -1.11
N ARG A 71 16.26 -21.52 -1.07
CA ARG A 71 17.03 -21.99 0.09
C ARG A 71 17.46 -20.84 1.01
N ARG A 72 17.77 -19.68 0.42
CA ARG A 72 18.42 -18.56 1.10
C ARG A 72 17.46 -17.40 1.37
N ASP A 73 16.32 -17.37 0.68
CA ASP A 73 15.36 -16.27 0.73
C ASP A 73 13.99 -16.66 0.12
N GLY A 74 13.40 -17.75 0.62
CA GLY A 74 12.09 -18.22 0.13
C GLY A 74 11.02 -17.15 0.39
N GLY A 75 10.37 -16.68 -0.69
CA GLY A 75 9.42 -15.55 -0.62
C GLY A 75 10.09 -14.17 -0.65
N ALA A 76 11.37 -14.10 -1.02
CA ALA A 76 12.11 -12.87 -1.23
C ALA A 76 12.11 -11.86 -0.05
N TYR A 77 11.89 -12.29 1.19
CA TYR A 77 11.81 -11.39 2.36
C TYR A 77 13.09 -10.59 2.60
N ILE A 78 14.25 -11.22 2.43
CA ILE A 78 15.58 -10.61 2.59
C ILE A 78 15.87 -9.68 1.43
N ARG A 79 15.70 -10.13 0.18
CA ARG A 79 15.87 -9.26 -1.01
C ARG A 79 14.95 -8.04 -0.94
N SER A 80 13.69 -8.21 -0.54
CA SER A 80 12.75 -7.09 -0.35
C SER A 80 13.22 -6.11 0.72
N ALA A 81 13.74 -6.62 1.85
CA ALA A 81 14.30 -5.77 2.91
C ALA A 81 15.56 -5.02 2.43
N ILE A 82 16.42 -5.67 1.65
CA ILE A 82 17.61 -5.06 1.06
C ILE A 82 17.21 -3.94 0.09
N VAL A 83 16.28 -4.21 -0.83
CA VAL A 83 15.81 -3.21 -1.80
C VAL A 83 15.28 -1.95 -1.09
N ARG A 84 14.48 -2.13 -0.02
CA ARG A 84 14.02 -1.01 0.82
C ARG A 84 15.17 -0.28 1.51
N ALA A 85 16.19 -1.00 1.97
CA ALA A 85 17.35 -0.43 2.65
C ALA A 85 18.31 0.32 1.71
N ILE A 86 18.45 -0.11 0.45
CA ILE A 86 19.29 0.59 -0.53
C ILE A 86 18.61 1.82 -1.11
N ARG A 87 17.28 1.93 -1.06
CA ARG A 87 16.52 3.04 -1.65
C ARG A 87 17.14 4.44 -1.42
N PRO A 88 17.42 4.89 -0.17
CA PRO A 88 17.99 6.21 0.07
C PRO A 88 19.43 6.41 -0.45
N ILE A 89 20.13 5.32 -0.78
CA ILE A 89 21.52 5.31 -1.26
C ILE A 89 21.66 4.74 -2.68
N SER A 90 20.55 4.50 -3.36
CA SER A 90 20.51 3.87 -4.67
C SER A 90 20.86 4.88 -5.78
N GLY A 91 21.35 4.37 -6.90
CA GLY A 91 21.71 5.21 -8.05
C GLY A 91 21.60 4.48 -9.39
N PRO A 92 22.01 5.13 -10.50
CA PRO A 92 21.86 4.57 -11.85
C PRO A 92 22.52 3.20 -12.06
N ALA A 93 23.51 2.83 -11.24
CA ALA A 93 24.15 1.52 -11.28
C ALA A 93 23.21 0.38 -10.84
N ASP A 94 22.16 0.68 -10.07
CA ASP A 94 21.23 -0.30 -9.52
C ASP A 94 20.09 -0.66 -10.48
N VAL A 95 19.97 0.02 -11.62
CA VAL A 95 18.86 -0.17 -12.57
C VAL A 95 18.71 -1.64 -12.97
N SER A 96 19.81 -2.33 -13.29
CA SER A 96 19.73 -3.75 -13.67
C SER A 96 19.26 -4.65 -12.52
N LEU A 97 19.68 -4.38 -11.29
CA LEU A 97 19.24 -5.13 -10.11
C LEU A 97 17.75 -4.90 -9.85
N LEU A 98 17.29 -3.65 -9.93
CA LEU A 98 15.90 -3.28 -9.67
C LEU A 98 14.96 -3.79 -10.74
N LEU A 99 15.37 -3.76 -12.02
CA LEU A 99 14.60 -4.39 -13.11
C LEU A 99 14.45 -5.89 -12.89
N HIS A 100 15.54 -6.57 -12.53
CA HIS A 100 15.49 -8.00 -12.21
C HIS A 100 14.56 -8.29 -11.03
N ALA A 101 14.65 -7.49 -9.96
CA ALA A 101 13.76 -7.60 -8.81
C ALA A 101 12.27 -7.40 -9.18
N MET A 102 11.95 -6.41 -10.03
CA MET A 102 10.58 -6.16 -10.53
C MET A 102 10.05 -7.29 -11.43
N GLN A 103 10.94 -8.07 -12.03
CA GLN A 103 10.60 -9.21 -12.90
C GLN A 103 10.69 -10.56 -12.19
N THR A 104 11.01 -10.59 -10.89
CA THR A 104 11.19 -11.83 -10.13
C THR A 104 9.85 -12.37 -9.64
N TYR A 105 9.50 -13.58 -10.09
CA TYR A 105 8.34 -14.33 -9.63
C TYR A 105 8.79 -15.64 -9.02
N GLU A 106 8.33 -15.93 -7.81
CA GLU A 106 8.50 -17.23 -7.17
C GLU A 106 7.16 -17.69 -6.63
N HIS A 107 6.97 -19.00 -6.65
CA HIS A 107 5.72 -19.61 -6.26
C HIS A 107 5.93 -20.58 -5.10
N ASP A 108 5.07 -20.47 -4.09
CA ASP A 108 4.90 -21.50 -3.07
C ASP A 108 3.48 -22.05 -3.17
N ALA A 109 3.38 -23.31 -3.60
CA ALA A 109 2.13 -23.93 -4.04
C ALA A 109 1.39 -23.09 -5.10
N ALA A 110 0.23 -22.53 -4.74
CA ALA A 110 -0.63 -21.77 -5.66
C ALA A 110 -0.42 -20.24 -5.56
N TRP A 111 0.48 -19.78 -4.70
CA TRP A 111 0.66 -18.36 -4.40
C TRP A 111 1.96 -17.84 -4.96
N GLU A 112 1.90 -16.65 -5.55
CA GLU A 112 3.07 -15.84 -5.85
C GLU A 112 3.56 -15.20 -4.54
N VAL A 113 4.86 -15.36 -4.24
CA VAL A 113 5.44 -14.98 -2.93
C VAL A 113 6.50 -13.87 -3.00
N CYS A 114 6.77 -13.29 -4.17
CA CYS A 114 7.73 -12.18 -4.38
C CYS A 114 7.06 -10.82 -4.65
N SER A 115 5.75 -10.69 -4.52
CA SER A 115 5.00 -9.42 -4.64
C SER A 115 5.64 -8.26 -3.88
N ASP A 116 6.08 -8.50 -2.65
CA ASP A 116 6.78 -7.54 -1.80
C ASP A 116 8.11 -7.05 -2.38
N LEU A 117 8.86 -7.93 -3.06
CA LEU A 117 10.12 -7.59 -3.72
C LEU A 117 9.84 -6.67 -4.90
N ARG A 118 8.83 -7.02 -5.70
CA ARG A 118 8.44 -6.26 -6.89
C ARG A 118 7.91 -4.87 -6.51
N ALA A 119 7.10 -4.77 -5.46
CA ALA A 119 6.65 -3.49 -4.91
C ALA A 119 7.82 -2.62 -4.41
N ALA A 120 8.73 -3.21 -3.61
CA ALA A 120 9.90 -2.49 -3.10
C ALA A 120 10.83 -2.01 -4.23
N ALA A 121 11.04 -2.85 -5.24
CA ALA A 121 11.90 -2.54 -6.38
C ALA A 121 11.29 -1.47 -7.28
N MET A 122 9.98 -1.52 -7.52
CA MET A 122 9.25 -0.46 -8.23
C MET A 122 9.38 0.88 -7.51
N MET A 123 9.16 0.92 -6.19
CA MET A 123 9.29 2.16 -5.41
C MET A 123 10.71 2.72 -5.42
N THR A 124 11.72 1.86 -5.45
CA THR A 124 13.12 2.27 -5.52
C THR A 124 13.52 2.71 -6.92
N MET A 125 13.07 1.99 -7.96
CA MET A 125 13.29 2.35 -9.36
C MET A 125 12.64 3.69 -9.69
N ASN A 126 11.49 4.02 -9.07
CA ASN A 126 10.82 5.30 -9.27
C ASN A 126 11.73 6.50 -9.01
N ASP A 127 12.61 6.39 -8.01
CA ASP A 127 13.52 7.48 -7.63
C ASP A 127 14.68 7.64 -8.64
N ILE A 128 14.93 6.63 -9.47
CA ILE A 128 16.02 6.60 -10.46
C ILE A 128 15.51 6.82 -11.89
N ASN A 129 14.44 6.13 -12.27
CA ASN A 129 13.82 6.14 -13.59
C ASN A 129 12.28 6.04 -13.46
N PRO A 130 11.58 7.16 -13.27
CA PRO A 130 10.12 7.16 -13.10
C PRO A 130 9.36 6.74 -14.36
N GLU A 131 9.92 6.98 -15.56
CA GLU A 131 9.27 6.66 -16.83
C GLU A 131 9.07 5.15 -17.00
N ILE A 132 10.14 4.35 -16.89
CA ILE A 132 10.03 2.89 -16.97
C ILE A 132 9.22 2.33 -15.79
N THR A 133 9.29 2.98 -14.63
CA THR A 133 8.54 2.55 -13.45
C THR A 133 7.04 2.70 -13.67
N ALA A 134 6.59 3.76 -14.35
CA ALA A 134 5.18 3.95 -14.69
C ALA A 134 4.66 2.82 -15.59
N ASP A 135 5.43 2.39 -16.61
CA ASP A 135 5.06 1.26 -17.47
C ASP A 135 4.89 -0.05 -16.68
N PHE A 136 5.81 -0.32 -15.75
CA PHE A 136 5.69 -1.48 -14.87
C PHE A 136 4.53 -1.36 -13.88
N ALA A 137 4.27 -0.18 -13.34
CA ALA A 137 3.14 0.06 -12.46
C ALA A 137 1.82 -0.23 -13.19
N VAL A 138 1.67 0.24 -14.43
CA VAL A 138 0.49 -0.08 -15.26
C VAL A 138 0.36 -1.60 -15.43
N ARG A 139 1.45 -2.29 -15.77
CA ARG A 139 1.45 -3.77 -15.87
C ARG A 139 1.05 -4.44 -14.54
N PHE A 140 1.57 -3.98 -13.41
CA PHE A 140 1.33 -4.55 -12.08
C PHE A 140 -0.12 -4.44 -11.62
N MET A 141 -0.84 -3.38 -11.98
CA MET A 141 -2.28 -3.28 -11.69
C MET A 141 -3.10 -4.41 -12.32
N HIS A 142 -2.62 -4.97 -13.43
CA HIS A 142 -3.32 -6.00 -14.20
C HIS A 142 -2.76 -7.40 -14.00
N GLU A 143 -1.95 -7.61 -12.95
CA GLU A 143 -1.36 -8.91 -12.73
C GLU A 143 -2.39 -9.99 -12.42
N PRO A 144 -2.36 -11.13 -13.16
CA PRO A 144 -3.34 -12.19 -12.98
C PRO A 144 -2.99 -13.12 -11.80
N GLU A 145 -1.76 -13.04 -11.28
CA GLU A 145 -1.28 -13.97 -10.27
C GLU A 145 -1.86 -13.64 -8.90
N ALA A 146 -2.35 -14.68 -8.22
CA ALA A 146 -2.90 -14.54 -6.89
C ALA A 146 -1.76 -14.30 -5.89
N THR A 147 -1.82 -13.16 -5.21
CA THR A 147 -0.88 -12.74 -4.17
C THR A 147 -1.62 -12.64 -2.86
N LEU A 148 -0.96 -12.93 -1.73
CA LEU A 148 -1.61 -12.84 -0.42
C LEU A 148 -1.92 -11.40 0.03
N SER A 149 -1.26 -10.39 -0.55
CA SER A 149 -1.30 -8.99 -0.11
C SER A 149 -1.86 -8.01 -1.15
N ASP A 150 -2.27 -8.50 -2.32
CA ASP A 150 -2.58 -7.70 -3.51
C ASP A 150 -1.46 -6.76 -4.00
N GLU A 151 -0.28 -6.84 -3.41
CA GLU A 151 0.93 -6.23 -3.95
C GLU A 151 1.41 -7.00 -5.19
N PRO A 152 2.11 -6.36 -6.14
CA PRO A 152 2.47 -4.93 -6.18
C PRO A 152 1.37 -4.01 -6.72
N ALA A 153 0.16 -4.51 -6.98
CA ALA A 153 -0.90 -3.74 -7.64
C ALA A 153 -1.34 -2.51 -6.82
N LEU A 154 -1.50 -2.66 -5.50
CA LEU A 154 -1.87 -1.54 -4.62
C LEU A 154 -0.79 -0.45 -4.60
N SER A 155 0.48 -0.85 -4.48
CA SER A 155 1.62 0.07 -4.60
C SER A 155 1.67 0.75 -5.97
N ALA A 156 1.33 0.05 -7.04
CA ALA A 156 1.34 0.60 -8.39
C ALA A 156 0.27 1.69 -8.58
N ILE A 157 -0.95 1.47 -8.07
CA ILE A 157 -2.01 2.49 -8.08
C ILE A 157 -1.55 3.77 -7.39
N ARG A 158 -1.02 3.64 -6.16
CA ARG A 158 -0.55 4.79 -5.37
C ARG A 158 0.58 5.53 -6.07
N LEU A 159 1.52 4.80 -6.67
CA LEU A 159 2.62 5.39 -7.43
C LEU A 159 2.12 6.17 -8.64
N LEU A 160 1.24 5.57 -9.45
CA LEU A 160 0.68 6.23 -10.62
C LEU A 160 -0.12 7.48 -10.23
N ALA A 161 -0.92 7.39 -9.16
CA ALA A 161 -1.68 8.52 -8.64
C ALA A 161 -0.77 9.65 -8.15
N SER A 162 0.31 9.32 -7.43
CA SER A 162 1.26 10.33 -6.96
C SER A 162 1.97 11.09 -8.09
N HIS A 163 2.00 10.53 -9.30
CA HIS A 163 2.53 11.18 -10.51
C HIS A 163 1.44 11.85 -11.36
N GLY A 164 0.17 11.86 -10.93
CA GLY A 164 -0.95 12.35 -11.72
C GLY A 164 -1.31 11.47 -12.93
N ASN A 165 -0.79 10.25 -13.00
CA ASN A 165 -1.07 9.29 -14.07
C ASN A 165 -2.41 8.57 -13.80
N LEU A 166 -3.50 9.32 -13.83
CA LEU A 166 -4.83 8.83 -13.45
C LEU A 166 -5.51 8.00 -14.54
N ALA A 167 -5.20 8.24 -15.81
CA ALA A 167 -5.83 7.54 -16.94
C ALA A 167 -5.77 6.00 -16.85
N PRO A 168 -4.62 5.34 -16.55
CA PRO A 168 -4.59 3.89 -16.40
C PRO A 168 -5.35 3.39 -15.16
N ILE A 169 -5.39 4.16 -14.07
CA ILE A 169 -6.18 3.82 -12.87
C ILE A 169 -7.67 3.90 -13.22
N PHE A 170 -8.12 5.00 -13.83
CA PHE A 170 -9.50 5.18 -14.29
C PHE A 170 -9.92 4.08 -15.27
N GLY A 171 -9.06 3.74 -16.23
CA GLY A 171 -9.31 2.65 -17.17
C GLY A 171 -9.53 1.31 -16.45
N THR A 172 -8.71 0.99 -15.46
CA THR A 172 -8.84 -0.23 -14.65
C THR A 172 -10.15 -0.25 -13.86
N VAL A 173 -10.44 0.85 -13.16
CA VAL A 173 -11.60 0.98 -12.28
C VAL A 173 -12.91 1.00 -13.09
N SER A 174 -12.99 1.81 -14.14
CA SER A 174 -14.20 1.96 -14.96
C SER A 174 -14.62 0.68 -15.67
N TRP A 175 -13.67 -0.21 -15.98
CA TRP A 175 -14.02 -1.52 -16.54
C TRP A 175 -14.63 -2.44 -15.49
N GLY A 176 -14.45 -2.17 -14.19
CA GLY A 176 -14.97 -3.00 -13.10
C GLY A 176 -14.37 -4.41 -13.06
N HIS A 177 -13.29 -4.65 -13.83
CA HIS A 177 -12.59 -5.93 -13.88
C HIS A 177 -11.34 -5.83 -13.03
N GLY A 178 -11.29 -6.59 -11.94
CA GLY A 178 -10.15 -6.62 -11.04
C GLY A 178 -10.50 -7.27 -9.71
N ARG A 179 -9.48 -7.43 -8.87
CA ARG A 179 -9.69 -7.76 -7.46
C ARG A 179 -10.35 -6.58 -6.76
N THR A 180 -11.21 -6.86 -5.80
CA THR A 180 -11.95 -5.87 -5.04
C THR A 180 -11.03 -4.78 -4.47
N GLU A 181 -9.92 -5.19 -3.88
CA GLU A 181 -8.93 -4.34 -3.23
C GLU A 181 -8.28 -3.38 -4.22
N VAL A 182 -8.02 -3.84 -5.45
CA VAL A 182 -7.45 -3.04 -6.55
C VAL A 182 -8.46 -2.00 -7.03
N VAL A 183 -9.73 -2.38 -7.18
CA VAL A 183 -10.80 -1.44 -7.58
C VAL A 183 -11.02 -0.38 -6.48
N ALA A 184 -11.11 -0.82 -5.22
CA ALA A 184 -11.28 0.07 -4.08
C ALA A 184 -10.10 1.05 -3.93
N GLU A 185 -8.87 0.55 -3.99
CA GLU A 185 -7.67 1.39 -3.94
C GLU A 185 -7.60 2.34 -5.14
N GLY A 186 -8.01 1.88 -6.33
CA GLY A 186 -8.12 2.72 -7.52
C GLY A 186 -9.07 3.90 -7.30
N LEU A 187 -10.30 3.63 -6.82
CA LEU A 187 -11.28 4.68 -6.50
C LEU A 187 -10.70 5.73 -5.55
N ARG A 188 -10.10 5.30 -4.41
CA ARG A 188 -9.49 6.20 -3.41
C ARG A 188 -8.44 7.15 -3.98
N ASN A 189 -7.76 6.74 -5.04
CA ASN A 189 -6.64 7.49 -5.62
C ASN A 189 -7.06 8.34 -6.85
N LEU A 190 -8.35 8.35 -7.21
CA LEU A 190 -8.89 9.14 -8.33
C LEU A 190 -9.46 10.50 -7.89
N VAL A 191 -9.00 11.06 -6.76
CA VAL A 191 -9.54 12.30 -6.16
C VAL A 191 -9.31 13.57 -6.99
N GLU A 192 -8.38 13.51 -7.96
CA GLU A 192 -8.09 14.58 -8.92
C GLU A 192 -8.66 14.29 -10.32
N LEU A 193 -9.56 13.31 -10.44
CA LEU A 193 -10.21 12.99 -11.70
C LEU A 193 -11.05 14.19 -12.20
N PRO A 194 -11.15 14.45 -13.53
CA PRO A 194 -12.08 15.45 -14.04
C PRO A 194 -13.51 15.21 -13.58
N ASP A 195 -14.21 16.30 -13.21
CA ASP A 195 -15.58 16.28 -12.68
C ASP A 195 -16.55 15.50 -13.60
N GLU A 196 -16.34 15.54 -14.92
CA GLU A 196 -17.18 14.86 -15.91
C GLU A 196 -17.06 13.33 -15.90
N LEU A 197 -15.98 12.79 -15.32
CA LEU A 197 -15.72 11.35 -15.27
C LEU A 197 -16.16 10.71 -13.95
N VAL A 198 -16.29 11.49 -12.86
CA VAL A 198 -16.77 10.98 -11.57
C VAL A 198 -18.18 10.38 -11.63
N PRO A 199 -19.19 10.97 -12.33
CA PRO A 199 -20.52 10.37 -12.46
C PRO A 199 -20.49 8.93 -12.98
N ILE A 200 -19.58 8.61 -13.90
CA ILE A 200 -19.45 7.27 -14.47
C ILE A 200 -19.13 6.25 -13.37
N LEU A 201 -18.23 6.61 -12.44
CA LEU A 201 -17.83 5.75 -11.33
C LEU A 201 -18.94 5.65 -10.27
N VAL A 202 -19.67 6.75 -10.02
CA VAL A 202 -20.81 6.75 -9.10
C VAL A 202 -21.90 5.81 -9.61
N ASP A 203 -22.33 5.97 -10.87
CA ASP A 203 -23.37 5.14 -11.49
C ASP A 203 -23.01 3.66 -11.48
N GLN A 204 -21.72 3.35 -11.64
CA GLN A 204 -21.21 1.98 -11.65
C GLN A 204 -21.15 1.36 -10.25
N PHE A 205 -20.78 2.12 -9.22
CA PHE A 205 -20.38 1.55 -7.93
C PHE A 205 -21.28 1.90 -6.76
N ILE A 206 -22.19 2.88 -6.85
CA ILE A 206 -22.99 3.32 -5.69
C ILE A 206 -23.93 2.23 -5.15
N GLU A 207 -24.39 1.32 -6.01
CA GLU A 207 -25.24 0.17 -5.66
C GLU A 207 -24.44 -1.13 -5.48
N ASN A 208 -23.10 -1.08 -5.40
CA ASN A 208 -22.27 -2.27 -5.28
C ASN A 208 -22.45 -2.95 -3.91
N GLU A 209 -22.54 -4.28 -3.90
CA GLU A 209 -22.69 -5.06 -2.66
C GLU A 209 -21.36 -5.20 -1.89
N ASN A 210 -20.22 -4.94 -2.54
CA ASN A 210 -18.92 -5.07 -1.91
C ASN A 210 -18.56 -3.83 -1.09
N GLU A 211 -18.47 -4.01 0.22
CA GLU A 211 -18.23 -2.92 1.16
C GLU A 211 -16.90 -2.19 0.94
N GLN A 212 -15.85 -2.88 0.50
CA GLN A 212 -14.55 -2.25 0.23
C GLN A 212 -14.63 -1.30 -0.97
N ILE A 213 -15.37 -1.69 -2.02
CA ILE A 213 -15.57 -0.87 -3.21
C ILE A 213 -16.41 0.37 -2.86
N ILE A 214 -17.49 0.19 -2.09
CA ILE A 214 -18.30 1.31 -1.60
C ILE A 214 -17.45 2.26 -0.78
N LEU A 215 -16.65 1.76 0.17
CA LEU A 215 -15.75 2.60 0.96
C LEU A 215 -14.78 3.38 0.06
N GLY A 216 -14.18 2.72 -0.94
CA GLY A 216 -13.30 3.39 -1.92
C GLY A 216 -14.01 4.47 -2.74
N LEU A 217 -15.28 4.26 -3.10
CA LEU A 217 -16.10 5.28 -3.77
C LEU A 217 -16.36 6.48 -2.85
N PHE A 218 -16.67 6.26 -1.58
CA PHE A 218 -16.88 7.37 -0.65
C PHE A 218 -15.59 8.12 -0.33
N ASP A 219 -14.46 7.43 -0.19
CA ASP A 219 -13.15 8.06 -0.09
C ASP A 219 -12.88 8.99 -1.28
N LEU A 220 -13.20 8.55 -2.50
CA LEU A 220 -13.16 9.39 -3.71
C LEU A 220 -14.06 10.62 -3.55
N LEU A 221 -15.37 10.43 -3.33
CA LEU A 221 -16.36 11.52 -3.31
C LEU A 221 -16.06 12.56 -2.23
N LEU A 222 -15.61 12.13 -1.05
CA LEU A 222 -15.37 13.02 0.08
C LEU A 222 -14.04 13.77 -0.02
N ALA A 223 -13.04 13.20 -0.69
CA ALA A 223 -11.76 13.87 -0.93
C ALA A 223 -11.74 14.70 -2.23
N HIS A 224 -12.69 14.49 -3.14
CA HIS A 224 -12.78 15.20 -4.41
C HIS A 224 -12.98 16.72 -4.23
N GLN A 225 -12.45 17.52 -5.17
CA GLN A 225 -12.57 18.98 -5.15
C GLN A 225 -14.03 19.47 -5.20
N THR A 226 -14.91 18.70 -5.84
CA THR A 226 -16.35 18.97 -5.94
C THR A 226 -17.20 18.16 -4.96
N ARG A 227 -16.64 17.69 -3.84
CA ARG A 227 -17.37 16.88 -2.83
C ARG A 227 -18.79 17.36 -2.50
N ASP A 228 -19.00 18.67 -2.41
CA ASP A 228 -20.29 19.26 -2.04
C ASP A 228 -21.37 19.04 -3.13
N SER A 229 -21.00 18.88 -4.41
CA SER A 229 -21.97 18.58 -5.47
C SER A 229 -22.56 17.18 -5.35
N TRP A 230 -21.94 16.30 -4.56
CA TRP A 230 -22.36 14.91 -4.36
C TRP A 230 -23.28 14.72 -3.15
N ALA A 231 -23.67 15.79 -2.45
CA ALA A 231 -24.48 15.71 -1.24
C ALA A 231 -25.78 14.90 -1.45
N ASN A 232 -26.51 15.13 -2.55
CA ASN A 232 -27.76 14.40 -2.83
C ASN A 232 -27.52 12.89 -3.04
N THR A 233 -26.42 12.53 -3.71
CA THR A 233 -26.05 11.12 -3.93
C THR A 233 -25.71 10.44 -2.61
N ILE A 234 -24.90 11.10 -1.79
CA ILE A 234 -24.50 10.63 -0.45
C ILE A 234 -25.74 10.46 0.43
N GLU A 235 -26.63 11.47 0.48
CA GLU A 235 -27.89 11.42 1.21
C GLU A 235 -28.76 10.23 0.77
N GLY A 236 -28.92 10.04 -0.55
CA GLY A 236 -29.67 8.91 -1.11
C GLY A 236 -29.13 7.57 -0.60
N TRP A 237 -27.81 7.40 -0.60
CA TRP A 237 -27.17 6.19 -0.07
C TRP A 237 -27.44 6.01 1.43
N PHE A 238 -27.30 7.05 2.26
CA PHE A 238 -27.60 6.98 3.69
C PHE A 238 -29.05 6.56 3.98
N ARG A 239 -29.99 7.04 3.16
CA ARG A 239 -31.41 6.69 3.32
C ARG A 239 -31.70 5.23 2.94
N MET A 240 -31.01 4.71 1.93
CA MET A 240 -31.31 3.39 1.33
C MET A 240 -30.44 2.24 1.87
N THR A 241 -29.19 2.50 2.24
CA THR A 241 -28.22 1.47 2.61
C THR A 241 -28.69 0.66 3.81
N THR A 242 -28.37 -0.63 3.86
CA THR A 242 -28.57 -1.47 5.06
C THR A 242 -27.25 -1.86 5.73
N VAL A 243 -26.13 -1.37 5.22
CA VAL A 243 -24.78 -1.72 5.68
C VAL A 243 -24.35 -0.80 6.82
N MET A 244 -24.63 -1.23 8.05
CA MET A 244 -24.45 -0.38 9.25
C MET A 244 -22.99 -0.05 9.55
N ASP A 245 -22.05 -0.95 9.24
CA ASP A 245 -20.63 -0.72 9.49
C ASP A 245 -20.11 0.44 8.62
N LEU A 246 -20.44 0.42 7.32
CA LEU A 246 -20.13 1.52 6.41
C LEU A 246 -20.88 2.81 6.76
N TYR A 247 -22.13 2.70 7.20
CA TYR A 247 -22.94 3.86 7.59
C TYR A 247 -22.23 4.73 8.63
N GLY A 248 -21.71 4.10 9.70
CA GLY A 248 -20.96 4.81 10.73
C GLY A 248 -19.62 5.35 10.24
N ILE A 249 -18.87 4.55 9.47
CA ILE A 249 -17.57 4.94 8.93
C ILE A 249 -17.69 6.17 8.01
N ILE A 250 -18.65 6.15 7.08
CA ILE A 250 -18.83 7.25 6.12
C ILE A 250 -19.34 8.52 6.84
N ALA A 251 -20.20 8.39 7.85
CA ALA A 251 -20.64 9.54 8.64
C ALA A 251 -19.45 10.22 9.34
N MET A 252 -18.53 9.42 9.91
CA MET A 252 -17.29 9.91 10.50
C MET A 252 -16.37 10.57 9.48
N GLN A 253 -16.25 10.01 8.27
CA GLN A 253 -15.45 10.59 7.19
C GLN A 253 -16.03 11.93 6.71
N ILE A 254 -17.35 12.06 6.60
CA ILE A 254 -18.01 13.34 6.28
C ILE A 254 -17.64 14.40 7.31
N VAL A 255 -17.73 14.08 8.60
CA VAL A 255 -17.35 15.02 9.67
C VAL A 255 -15.85 15.37 9.60
N ALA A 256 -14.99 14.37 9.34
CA ALA A 256 -13.57 14.59 9.17
C ALA A 256 -13.22 15.47 7.95
N SER A 257 -14.04 15.46 6.89
CA SER A 257 -13.86 16.31 5.70
C SER A 257 -14.06 17.81 5.98
N ARG A 258 -14.72 18.16 7.11
CA ARG A 258 -15.07 19.53 7.52
C ARG A 258 -15.89 20.31 6.47
N SER A 259 -16.65 19.62 5.62
CA SER A 259 -17.62 20.28 4.74
C SER A 259 -18.89 20.64 5.51
N ASP A 260 -19.18 21.95 5.63
CA ASP A 260 -20.41 22.43 6.26
C ASP A 260 -21.68 21.95 5.52
N VAL A 261 -21.59 21.80 4.19
CA VAL A 261 -22.69 21.30 3.35
C VAL A 261 -23.02 19.86 3.74
N LEU A 262 -22.01 18.98 3.77
CA LEU A 262 -22.20 17.56 4.07
C LEU A 262 -22.53 17.33 5.56
N ILE A 263 -21.95 18.12 6.48
CA ILE A 263 -22.31 18.08 7.90
C ILE A 263 -23.75 18.54 8.11
N GLY A 264 -24.19 19.59 7.39
CA GLY A 264 -25.58 20.04 7.37
C GLY A 264 -26.52 18.92 6.93
N MET A 265 -26.22 18.28 5.80
CA MET A 265 -26.95 17.11 5.29
C MET A 265 -27.05 15.99 6.34
N LEU A 266 -25.96 15.64 7.06
CA LEU A 266 -26.02 14.64 8.12
C LEU A 266 -26.93 15.04 9.29
N ARG A 267 -26.97 16.32 9.67
CA ARG A 267 -27.87 16.83 10.71
C ARG A 267 -29.33 16.71 10.29
N ASP A 268 -29.63 16.97 9.02
CA ASP A 268 -30.97 16.84 8.45
C ASP A 268 -31.41 15.36 8.48
N ILE A 269 -30.57 14.44 7.98
CA ILE A 269 -30.81 12.99 8.06
C ILE A 269 -31.05 12.55 9.50
N ARG A 270 -30.20 12.98 10.44
CA ARG A 270 -30.31 12.66 11.88
C ARG A 270 -31.64 13.12 12.50
N SER A 271 -32.17 14.25 12.05
CA SER A 271 -33.44 14.81 12.55
C SER A 271 -34.64 13.95 12.13
N GLU A 272 -34.58 13.34 10.95
CA GLU A 272 -35.63 12.52 10.36
C GLU A 272 -35.49 11.02 10.70
N GLU A 273 -34.28 10.58 11.07
CA GLU A 273 -33.98 9.16 11.31
C GLU A 273 -34.75 8.61 12.53
N VAL A 274 -35.44 7.50 12.31
CA VAL A 274 -36.27 6.82 13.30
C VAL A 274 -35.56 5.59 13.85
N ASP A 275 -34.70 4.95 13.05
CA ASP A 275 -33.90 3.82 13.49
C ASP A 275 -32.89 4.25 14.56
N SER A 276 -32.99 3.64 15.75
CA SER A 276 -32.19 4.05 16.91
C SER A 276 -30.70 3.75 16.74
N LEU A 277 -30.34 2.72 15.96
CA LEU A 277 -28.96 2.37 15.71
C LEU A 277 -28.32 3.38 14.75
N ARG A 278 -28.97 3.68 13.63
CA ARG A 278 -28.53 4.72 12.69
C ARG A 278 -28.41 6.08 13.35
N ARG A 279 -29.44 6.48 14.12
CA ARG A 279 -29.39 7.73 14.89
C ARG A 279 -28.20 7.75 15.86
N GLY A 280 -27.94 6.64 16.56
CA GLY A 280 -26.78 6.53 17.46
C GLY A 280 -25.44 6.70 16.75
N LEU A 281 -25.27 6.15 15.54
CA LEU A 281 -24.06 6.34 14.73
C LEU A 281 -23.91 7.79 14.24
N LEU A 282 -25.00 8.43 13.79
CA LEU A 282 -24.97 9.84 13.41
C LEU A 282 -24.64 10.76 14.58
N ASP A 283 -25.21 10.48 15.76
CA ASP A 283 -24.93 11.23 16.99
C ASP A 283 -23.44 11.17 17.33
N GLN A 284 -22.85 9.97 17.34
CA GLN A 284 -21.41 9.78 17.60
C GLN A 284 -20.53 10.55 16.61
N ALA A 285 -20.87 10.53 15.32
CA ALA A 285 -20.11 11.26 14.32
C ALA A 285 -20.23 12.78 14.51
N LEU A 286 -21.45 13.28 14.67
CA LEU A 286 -21.75 14.72 14.79
C LEU A 286 -21.20 15.36 16.07
N GLU A 287 -20.91 14.58 17.12
CA GLU A 287 -20.21 15.05 18.32
C GLU A 287 -18.76 15.53 18.03
N LEU A 288 -18.16 15.10 16.91
CA LEU A 288 -16.79 15.46 16.51
C LEU A 288 -16.72 16.66 15.54
N ALA A 289 -17.87 17.15 15.08
CA ALA A 289 -18.01 18.23 14.10
C ALA A 289 -17.78 19.60 14.73
#